data_AF-A0A929GLK9-F1
#
_entry.id   AF-A0A929GLK9-F1
#
_cell.length_a   1.000
_cell.length_b   1.000
_cell.length_c   1.000
_cell.angle_alpha   90.00
_cell.angle_beta   90.00
_cell.angle_gamma   90.00
#
_symmetry.space_group_name_H-M   'P 1'
#
loop_
_entity.id
_entity.type
_entity.pdbx_description
1 polymer ?
#
loop_
_entity_poly.entity_id
_entity_poly.type
_entity_poly.pdbx_seq_one_letter_code
_entity_poly.pdbx_strand_id
1 'polypeptide(L)' 'DPTRLLSPPKEIKKLVTKMIDDFGKDKYIVNLGHGILPNIPLDNAKAFIDAVKEYNV' A
#
# COMPACT_ATOMS: atom_id res chain seq x y z
N ASP A 1 -2.69 -8.27 -1.66
CA ASP A 1 -4.01 -8.47 -2.30
C ASP A 1 -4.56 -7.11 -2.75
N PRO A 2 -4.81 -6.90 -4.05
CA PRO A 2 -5.35 -5.63 -4.58
C PRO A 2 -6.68 -5.19 -3.95
N THR A 3 -7.50 -6.12 -3.46
CA THR A 3 -8.80 -5.80 -2.83
C THR A 3 -8.64 -4.93 -1.59
N ARG A 4 -7.47 -4.95 -0.94
CA ARG A 4 -7.16 -4.11 0.23
C ARG A 4 -7.23 -2.62 -0.08
N LEU A 5 -7.03 -2.23 -1.34
CA LEU A 5 -7.19 -0.84 -1.79
C LEU A 5 -8.65 -0.38 -1.88
N LEU A 6 -9.64 -1.22 -1.56
CA LEU A 6 -11.02 -0.78 -1.35
C LEU A 6 -11.28 -0.29 0.09
N SER A 7 -10.30 -0.45 0.99
CA SER A 7 -10.39 0.04 2.37
C SER A 7 -10.30 1.58 2.43
N PRO A 8 -10.73 2.23 3.51
CA PRO A 8 -10.50 3.66 3.70
C PRO A 8 -9.00 4.00 3.63
N PRO A 9 -8.61 5.19 3.10
CA PRO A 9 -7.20 5.59 2.96
C PRO A 9 -6.35 5.42 4.22
N LYS A 10 -6.91 5.73 5.40
CA LYS A 10 -6.24 5.56 6.69
C LYS A 10 -5.85 4.10 6.95
N GLU A 11 -6.73 3.16 6.64
CA GLU A 11 -6.45 1.73 6.80
C GLU A 11 -5.45 1.24 5.75
N ILE A 12 -5.51 1.76 4.52
CA ILE A 12 -4.51 1.46 3.48
C ILE A 12 -3.12 1.85 3.99
N LYS A 13 -2.94 3.07 4.50
CA LYS A 13 -1.65 3.52 5.02
C LYS A 13 -1.13 2.60 6.13
N LYS A 14 -1.99 2.27 7.11
CA LYS A 14 -1.65 1.35 8.21
C LYS A 14 -1.22 -0.03 7.72
N LEU A 15 -1.95 -0.60 6.76
CA LEU A 15 -1.64 -1.92 6.20
C LEU A 15 -0.33 -1.91 5.41
N VAL A 16 -0.05 -0.84 4.66
CA VAL A 16 1.21 -0.68 3.93
C VAL A 16 2.39 -0.54 4.88
N THR A 17 2.29 0.30 5.91
CA THR A 17 3.33 0.44 6.94
C THR A 17 3.63 -0.92 7.57
N LYS A 18 2.59 -1.63 8.03
CA LYS A 18 2.74 -2.97 8.59
C LYS A 18 3.41 -3.95 7.63
N MET A 19 3.05 -3.91 6.34
CA MET A 19 3.64 -4.77 5.33
C MET A 19 5.15 -4.48 5.15
N ILE A 20 5.56 -3.22 5.19
CA ILE A 20 6.97 -2.83 5.10
C ILE A 20 7.71 -3.22 6.39
N ASP A 21 7.10 -3.03 7.56
CA ASP A 21 7.66 -3.45 8.86
C ASP A 21 7.90 -4.96 8.92
N ASP A 22 6.91 -5.75 8.47
CA ASP A 22 6.95 -7.21 8.49
C ASP A 22 8.00 -7.78 7.50
N PHE A 23 8.27 -7.08 6.38
CA PHE A 23 9.24 -7.53 5.37
C PHE A 23 10.66 -7.00 5.61
N GLY A 24 10.78 -5.77 6.10
CA GLY A 24 12.02 -5.01 6.15
C GLY A 24 12.24 -4.12 4.92
N LYS A 25 13.00 -3.04 5.12
CA LYS A 25 13.22 -2.00 4.10
C LYS A 25 14.30 -2.34 3.07
N ASP A 26 15.23 -3.22 3.43
CA ASP A 26 16.45 -3.44 2.65
C ASP A 26 16.18 -4.45 1.52
N LYS A 27 16.62 -4.11 0.29
CA LYS A 27 16.42 -4.92 -0.93
C LYS A 27 14.95 -5.26 -1.21
N TYR A 28 14.02 -4.36 -0.87
CA TYR A 28 12.58 -4.57 -1.07
C TYR A 28 12.01 -3.61 -2.12
N ILE A 29 11.26 -4.14 -3.09
CA ILE A 29 10.43 -3.37 -4.03
C ILE A 29 8.96 -3.60 -3.65
N VAL A 30 8.33 -2.57 -3.11
CA VAL A 30 6.90 -2.63 -2.76
C VAL A 30 6.07 -2.67 -4.04
N ASN A 31 5.17 -3.64 -4.13
CA ASN A 31 4.18 -3.74 -5.19
C ASN A 31 2.92 -4.48 -4.70
N LEU A 32 1.86 -4.45 -5.50
CA LEU A 32 0.72 -5.34 -5.31
C LEU A 32 1.11 -6.77 -5.71
N GLY A 33 0.51 -7.76 -5.04
CA GLY A 33 0.70 -9.18 -5.39
C GLY A 33 -0.02 -9.62 -6.67
N HIS A 34 -0.83 -8.75 -7.27
CA HIS A 34 -1.52 -8.95 -8.55
C HIS A 34 -1.86 -7.59 -9.17
N GLY A 35 -2.41 -7.58 -10.39
CA GLY A 35 -2.88 -6.36 -11.04
C GLY A 35 -3.93 -5.60 -10.23
N ILE A 36 -3.90 -4.27 -10.32
CA ILE A 36 -4.91 -3.40 -9.70
C ILE A 36 -6.29 -3.65 -10.33
N LEU A 37 -7.35 -3.60 -9.52
CA LEU A 37 -8.72 -3.73 -10.00
C LEU A 37 -9.22 -2.41 -10.64
N PRO A 38 -10.01 -2.46 -11.72
CA PRO A 38 -10.46 -1.25 -12.44
C PRO A 38 -11.32 -0.29 -11.62
N ASN A 39 -12.01 -0.79 -10.59
CA ASN A 39 -12.95 -0.03 -9.77
C ASN A 39 -12.33 0.55 -8.49
N ILE A 40 -11.02 0.43 -8.30
CA ILE A 40 -10.34 1.02 -7.14
C ILE A 40 -10.35 2.55 -7.27
N PRO A 41 -10.82 3.29 -6.25
CA PRO A 41 -10.77 4.75 -6.26
C PRO A 41 -9.35 5.26 -6.41
N LEU A 42 -9.17 6.32 -7.20
CA LEU A 42 -7.84 6.89 -7.45
C LEU A 42 -7.18 7.37 -6.16
N ASP A 43 -7.96 7.93 -5.23
CA ASP A 43 -7.48 8.37 -3.91
C ASP A 43 -6.92 7.22 -3.08
N ASN A 44 -7.50 6.03 -3.20
CA ASN A 44 -7.02 4.85 -2.49
C ASN A 44 -5.73 4.30 -3.09
N ALA A 45 -5.61 4.31 -4.42
CA ALA A 45 -4.35 3.99 -5.10
C ALA A 45 -3.25 5.00 -4.73
N LYS A 46 -3.60 6.29 -4.67
CA LYS A 46 -2.70 7.35 -4.20
C LYS A 46 -2.29 7.13 -2.74
N ALA A 47 -3.23 6.78 -1.86
CA ALA A 47 -2.94 6.51 -0.45
C ALA A 47 -1.93 5.36 -0.27
N PHE A 48 -1.98 4.33 -1.11
CA PHE A 48 -0.97 3.27 -1.14
C PHE A 48 0.41 3.80 -1.52
N ILE A 49 0.52 4.55 -2.62
CA ILE A 49 1.80 5.12 -3.08
C ILE A 49 2.37 6.10 -2.05
N ASP A 50 1.52 6.97 -1.51
CA ASP A 50 1.92 7.95 -0.51
C ASP A 50 2.41 7.25 0.77
N ALA A 51 1.72 6.19 1.23
CA ALA A 51 2.16 5.40 2.38
C ALA A 51 3.56 4.78 2.21
N VAL A 52 3.88 4.28 1.00
CA VAL A 52 5.21 3.75 0.69
C VAL A 52 6.27 4.85 0.71
N LYS A 53 5.96 6.02 0.14
CA LYS A 53 6.90 7.14 0.04
C LYS A 53 7.11 7.90 1.35
N GLU A 54 6.09 7.95 2.19
CA GLU A 54 6.10 8.60 3.51
C GLU A 54 6.67 7.69 4.60
N TYR A 55 6.92 6.42 4.31
CA TYR A 55 7.51 5.48 5.26
C TYR A 55 8.91 5.95 5.66
N ASN A 56 9.08 6.23 6.96
CA ASN A 56 10.34 6.61 7.58
C ASN A 56 10.59 5.68 8.78
N VAL A 57 11.85 5.35 9.02
CA VAL A 57 12.30 4.49 10.13
C VAL A 57 12.79 5.36 11.28
#